data_AF-A0A131XQL6-F1
#
_entry.id   AF-A0A131XQL6-F1
#
_cell.length_a   1.000
_cell.length_b   1.000
_cell.length_c   1.000
_cell.angle_alpha   90.00
_cell.angle_beta   90.00
_cell.angle_gamma   90.00
#
_symmetry.space_group_name_H-M   'P 1'
#
loop_
_entity.id
_entity.type
_entity.pdbx_description
1 polymer ?
#
loop_
_entity_poly.entity_id
_entity_poly.type
_entity_poly.pdbx_seq_one_letter_code
_entity_poly.pdbx_strand_id
1 'polypeptide(L)'
;ITRCFMFSLTAISCAASRKEYHPHLCSGYFVGPTPEDPCSYLCYTFEGVFGGTLSDGARCRPPPFFGRSGRCMGGVCIVTSKPKIRECDDVYRGSGYAHACQYRCISPYGQRLIRPYRDGTPCLNFNVDRRPVGAAGVCKAGNCIEYDDMEVRSRWVAENVFQFKYHRCLAKKHLTKNYLWDCHHYCRRNKAWYYGVYEDGSRCLHPDNRMPGWCCHGVCLPTECKRKK
;
A
#
# COMPACT_ATOMS: atom_id res chain seq x y z
N ILE A 1 -33.63 -24.07 53.01
CA ILE A 1 -32.63 -23.02 53.32
C ILE A 1 -31.27 -23.71 53.19
N THR A 2 -30.36 -23.46 52.26
CA THR A 2 -30.23 -22.51 51.16
C THR A 2 -29.22 -23.16 50.18
N ARG A 3 -29.46 -22.95 48.89
CA ARG A 3 -28.71 -23.52 47.76
C ARG A 3 -27.28 -22.96 47.69
N CYS A 4 -26.28 -23.80 47.43
CA CYS A 4 -25.01 -23.36 46.88
C CYS A 4 -25.02 -23.58 45.36
N PHE A 5 -24.98 -22.47 44.63
CA PHE A 5 -24.86 -22.37 43.19
C PHE A 5 -23.42 -22.73 42.75
N MET A 6 -23.29 -23.72 41.87
CA MET A 6 -22.07 -23.97 41.09
C MET A 6 -22.18 -23.21 39.77
N PHE A 7 -21.43 -22.12 39.61
CA PHE A 7 -21.23 -21.48 38.31
C PHE A 7 -20.08 -22.18 37.58
N SER A 8 -20.40 -22.99 36.58
CA SER A 8 -19.43 -23.50 35.61
C SER A 8 -19.50 -22.65 34.36
N LEU A 9 -18.54 -21.72 34.19
CA LEU A 9 -18.34 -20.97 32.96
C LEU A 9 -17.56 -21.85 31.96
N THR A 10 -18.26 -22.66 31.18
CA THR A 10 -17.69 -23.21 29.95
C THR A 10 -17.80 -22.17 28.86
N ALA A 11 -16.68 -21.52 28.52
CA ALA A 11 -16.55 -20.72 27.32
C ALA A 11 -16.73 -21.64 26.09
N ILE A 12 -17.93 -21.60 25.50
CA ILE A 12 -18.19 -22.23 24.20
C ILE A 12 -17.49 -21.36 23.18
N SER A 13 -16.27 -21.76 22.80
CA SER A 13 -15.62 -21.25 21.61
C SER A 13 -16.47 -21.67 20.41
N CYS A 14 -17.22 -20.72 19.84
CA CYS A 14 -17.87 -20.88 18.54
C CYS A 14 -16.78 -21.02 17.46
N ALA A 15 -16.24 -22.23 17.33
CA ALA A 15 -15.61 -22.63 16.09
C ALA A 15 -16.72 -22.65 15.03
N ALA A 16 -16.77 -21.60 14.22
CA ALA A 16 -17.58 -21.57 13.01
C ALA A 16 -17.14 -22.73 12.12
N SER A 17 -17.85 -23.85 12.27
CA SER A 17 -17.73 -25.02 11.40
C SER A 17 -17.89 -24.52 9.97
N ARG A 18 -16.82 -24.62 9.18
CA ARG A 18 -16.90 -24.49 7.72
C ARG A 18 -17.81 -25.63 7.26
N LYS A 19 -19.11 -25.36 7.19
CA LYS A 19 -20.08 -26.25 6.56
C LYS A 19 -19.71 -26.28 5.09
N GLU A 20 -18.98 -27.33 4.74
CA GLU A 20 -18.89 -27.81 3.38
C GLU A 20 -20.31 -27.96 2.82
N TYR A 21 -20.45 -27.55 1.57
CA TYR A 21 -21.65 -27.55 0.75
C TYR A 21 -22.51 -28.80 0.98
N HIS A 22 -23.71 -28.64 1.54
CA HIS A 22 -24.70 -29.70 1.65
C HIS A 22 -25.88 -29.42 0.69
N PRO A 23 -26.15 -30.30 -0.29
CA PRO A 23 -27.24 -30.17 -1.27
C PRO A 23 -28.66 -30.34 -0.66
N HIS A 24 -28.81 -30.28 0.66
CA HIS A 24 -30.07 -30.56 1.38
C HIS A 24 -30.91 -29.31 1.67
N LEU A 25 -30.54 -28.14 1.12
CA LEU A 25 -31.28 -26.89 1.39
C LEU A 25 -32.63 -26.81 0.66
N CYS A 26 -32.87 -27.65 -0.34
CA CYS A 26 -34.12 -27.66 -1.08
C CYS A 26 -34.70 -29.08 -1.15
N SER A 27 -35.93 -29.22 -0.68
CA SER A 27 -36.69 -30.48 -0.68
C SER A 27 -37.25 -30.85 -2.05
N GLY A 28 -37.18 -29.94 -3.04
CA GLY A 28 -37.68 -30.14 -4.40
C GLY A 28 -36.64 -29.81 -5.47
N TYR A 29 -37.07 -29.14 -6.55
CA TYR A 29 -36.21 -28.84 -7.70
C TYR A 29 -35.37 -27.59 -7.45
N PHE A 30 -34.06 -27.72 -7.62
CA PHE A 30 -33.08 -26.67 -7.40
C PHE A 30 -32.65 -26.05 -8.74
N VAL A 31 -32.78 -24.74 -8.86
CA VAL A 31 -32.19 -23.95 -9.95
C VAL A 31 -30.98 -23.22 -9.39
N GLY A 32 -29.80 -23.60 -9.90
CA GLY A 32 -28.53 -23.03 -9.48
C GLY A 32 -28.31 -21.60 -9.96
N PRO A 33 -27.21 -20.97 -9.51
CA PRO A 33 -26.87 -19.60 -9.85
C PRO A 33 -26.71 -19.39 -11.35
N THR A 34 -27.17 -18.23 -11.84
CA THR A 34 -27.00 -17.82 -13.24
C THR A 34 -25.80 -16.88 -13.37
N PRO A 35 -25.33 -16.57 -14.60
CA PRO A 35 -24.32 -15.55 -14.79
C PRO A 35 -24.77 -14.19 -14.22
N GLU A 36 -26.03 -13.80 -14.37
CA GLU A 36 -26.55 -12.51 -13.90
C GLU A 36 -26.57 -12.44 -12.36
N ASP A 37 -26.81 -13.57 -11.70
CA ASP A 37 -26.79 -13.69 -10.26
C ASP A 37 -26.01 -14.93 -9.77
N PRO A 38 -24.66 -14.84 -9.74
CA PRO A 38 -23.77 -15.98 -9.53
C PRO A 38 -23.72 -16.48 -8.07
N CYS A 39 -24.47 -15.84 -7.18
CA CYS A 39 -24.54 -16.17 -5.76
C CYS A 39 -25.97 -16.35 -5.24
N SER A 40 -26.97 -16.36 -6.10
CA SER A 40 -28.36 -16.66 -5.72
C SER A 40 -28.83 -17.99 -6.28
N TYR A 41 -29.90 -18.53 -5.72
CA TYR A 41 -30.55 -19.75 -6.19
C TYR A 41 -32.06 -19.66 -6.02
N LEU A 42 -32.79 -20.49 -6.77
CA LEU A 42 -34.23 -20.68 -6.66
C LEU A 42 -34.55 -22.14 -6.36
N CYS A 43 -35.55 -22.36 -5.52
CA CYS A 43 -36.02 -23.68 -5.16
C CYS A 43 -37.53 -23.80 -5.32
N TYR A 44 -37.92 -24.84 -6.05
CA TYR A 44 -39.31 -25.19 -6.30
C TYR A 44 -39.67 -26.35 -5.39
N THR A 45 -40.64 -26.11 -4.52
CA THR A 45 -41.17 -27.10 -3.59
C THR A 45 -42.68 -27.25 -3.80
N PHE A 46 -43.31 -28.23 -3.16
CA PHE A 46 -44.77 -28.36 -3.17
C PHE A 46 -45.48 -27.18 -2.52
N GLU A 47 -44.78 -26.42 -1.65
CA GLU A 47 -45.30 -25.25 -0.95
C GLU A 47 -45.12 -23.94 -1.75
N GLY A 48 -44.35 -23.96 -2.84
CA GLY A 48 -44.10 -22.80 -3.69
C GLY A 48 -42.64 -22.62 -4.10
N VAL A 49 -42.33 -21.40 -4.57
CA VAL A 49 -40.99 -21.00 -5.05
C VAL A 49 -40.31 -20.12 -4.01
N PHE A 50 -39.11 -20.51 -3.61
CA PHE A 50 -38.29 -19.79 -2.64
C PHE A 50 -36.95 -19.38 -3.26
N GLY A 51 -36.54 -18.13 -3.05
CA GLY A 51 -35.23 -17.63 -3.44
C GLY A 51 -34.30 -17.46 -2.25
N GLY A 52 -33.00 -17.68 -2.45
CA GLY A 52 -32.00 -17.51 -1.42
C GLY A 52 -30.62 -17.18 -1.97
N THR A 53 -29.70 -16.84 -1.09
CA THR A 53 -28.28 -16.59 -1.43
C THR A 53 -27.40 -17.73 -0.94
N LEU A 54 -26.40 -18.06 -1.74
CA LEU A 54 -25.36 -19.01 -1.36
C LEU A 54 -24.58 -18.46 -0.15
N SER A 55 -24.21 -19.38 0.73
CA SER A 55 -23.42 -19.07 1.92
C SER A 55 -22.07 -18.45 1.58
N ASP A 56 -21.58 -17.58 2.46
CA ASP A 56 -20.25 -16.99 2.34
C ASP A 56 -19.17 -18.08 2.14
N GLY A 57 -18.33 -17.86 1.13
CA GLY A 57 -17.28 -18.79 0.73
C GLY A 57 -17.67 -19.79 -0.37
N ALA A 58 -18.95 -19.89 -0.73
CA ALA A 58 -19.41 -20.71 -1.86
C ALA A 58 -18.75 -20.27 -3.17
N ARG A 59 -18.46 -21.22 -4.07
CA ARG A 59 -17.81 -20.92 -5.36
C ARG A 59 -18.80 -20.23 -6.29
N CYS A 60 -18.35 -19.20 -6.99
CA CYS A 60 -19.15 -18.46 -7.96
C CYS A 60 -18.31 -18.08 -9.20
N ARG A 61 -18.97 -17.72 -10.31
CA ARG A 61 -18.30 -17.25 -11.54
C ARG A 61 -19.01 -15.99 -12.04
N PRO A 62 -18.37 -14.81 -11.98
CA PRO A 62 -19.02 -13.59 -12.42
C PRO A 62 -18.99 -13.46 -13.96
N PRO A 63 -20.03 -12.85 -14.54
CA PRO A 63 -20.02 -12.46 -15.94
C PRO A 63 -19.06 -11.28 -16.15
N PRO A 64 -18.53 -11.05 -17.36
CA PRO A 64 -18.69 -11.83 -18.60
C PRO A 64 -17.57 -12.87 -18.85
N PHE A 65 -16.71 -13.19 -17.88
CA PHE A 65 -15.44 -13.88 -18.15
C PHE A 65 -15.38 -15.35 -17.71
N PHE A 66 -15.36 -16.26 -18.70
CA PHE A 66 -14.95 -17.66 -18.51
C PHE A 66 -13.51 -17.73 -18.01
N GLY A 67 -13.29 -18.27 -16.80
CA GLY A 67 -11.96 -18.64 -16.30
C GLY A 67 -11.57 -18.09 -14.93
N ARG A 68 -12.33 -17.13 -14.35
CA ARG A 68 -12.08 -16.66 -12.97
C ARG A 68 -13.13 -17.21 -12.02
N SER A 69 -12.73 -18.01 -11.05
CA SER A 69 -13.58 -18.44 -9.93
C SER A 69 -13.51 -17.44 -8.79
N GLY A 70 -14.65 -16.92 -8.35
CA GLY A 70 -14.79 -16.11 -7.14
C GLY A 70 -15.34 -16.90 -5.95
N ARG A 71 -15.64 -16.18 -4.87
CA ARG A 71 -16.42 -16.67 -3.75
C ARG A 71 -17.57 -15.71 -3.41
N CYS A 72 -18.71 -16.26 -3.02
CA CYS A 72 -19.82 -15.47 -2.51
C CYS A 72 -19.46 -14.85 -1.16
N MET A 73 -19.74 -13.56 -1.00
CA MET A 73 -19.69 -12.84 0.27
C MET A 73 -20.86 -11.86 0.31
N GLY A 74 -21.81 -12.08 1.22
CA GLY A 74 -23.03 -11.27 1.34
C GLY A 74 -23.90 -11.29 0.09
N GLY A 75 -23.99 -12.43 -0.61
CA GLY A 75 -24.75 -12.56 -1.86
C GLY A 75 -24.05 -12.01 -3.11
N VAL A 76 -22.82 -11.50 -2.99
CA VAL A 76 -22.05 -10.96 -4.13
C VAL A 76 -20.88 -11.88 -4.47
N CYS A 77 -20.67 -12.16 -5.76
CA CYS A 77 -19.51 -12.93 -6.21
C CYS A 77 -18.23 -12.10 -6.25
N ILE A 78 -17.33 -12.34 -5.30
CA ILE A 78 -16.06 -11.61 -5.20
C ILE A 78 -14.93 -12.47 -5.76
N VAL A 79 -14.30 -11.99 -6.83
CA VAL A 79 -13.08 -12.60 -7.38
C VAL A 79 -11.89 -12.07 -6.60
N THR A 80 -11.41 -12.87 -5.65
CA THR A 80 -10.10 -12.64 -5.06
C THR A 80 -9.04 -13.04 -6.08
N SER A 81 -8.57 -12.07 -6.87
CA SER A 81 -7.33 -12.28 -7.61
C SER A 81 -6.24 -12.53 -6.57
N LYS A 82 -5.60 -13.71 -6.61
CA LYS A 82 -4.34 -13.89 -5.86
C LYS A 82 -3.44 -12.74 -6.31
N PRO A 83 -2.83 -11.95 -5.39
CA PRO A 83 -1.87 -10.94 -5.81
C PRO A 83 -0.85 -11.64 -6.69
N LYS A 84 -0.62 -11.15 -7.92
CA LYS A 84 0.43 -11.68 -8.78
C LYS A 84 1.75 -11.45 -8.06
N ILE A 85 2.20 -12.45 -7.30
CA ILE A 85 3.49 -12.39 -6.64
C ILE A 85 4.52 -12.44 -7.76
N ARG A 86 5.37 -11.42 -7.81
CA ARG A 86 6.23 -11.16 -8.96
C ARG A 86 7.48 -12.01 -8.91
N GLU A 87 8.00 -12.31 -10.09
CA GLU A 87 9.36 -12.80 -10.27
C GLU A 87 10.36 -11.77 -9.72
N CYS A 88 11.50 -12.26 -9.26
CA CYS A 88 12.56 -11.42 -8.72
C CYS A 88 13.33 -10.73 -9.86
N ASP A 89 12.95 -9.50 -10.20
CA ASP A 89 13.53 -8.76 -11.34
C ASP A 89 14.17 -7.41 -11.00
N ASP A 90 14.39 -7.11 -9.72
CA ASP A 90 14.98 -5.89 -9.13
C ASP A 90 14.34 -4.53 -9.49
N VAL A 91 13.36 -4.51 -10.40
CA VAL A 91 12.75 -3.27 -10.90
C VAL A 91 11.64 -2.79 -9.97
N TYR A 92 11.86 -1.61 -9.39
CA TYR A 92 10.84 -0.89 -8.66
C TYR A 92 9.76 -0.32 -9.59
N ARG A 93 8.50 -0.65 -9.31
CA ARG A 93 7.34 -0.19 -10.09
C ARG A 93 6.23 0.41 -9.22
N GLY A 94 6.59 0.85 -8.02
CA GLY A 94 5.67 1.63 -7.20
C GLY A 94 5.50 3.04 -7.77
N SER A 95 4.40 3.69 -7.41
CA SER A 95 4.04 5.00 -7.94
C SER A 95 4.76 6.19 -7.28
N GLY A 96 5.39 5.97 -6.12
CA GLY A 96 6.13 6.99 -5.35
C GLY A 96 7.54 6.51 -5.00
N TYR A 97 8.14 7.00 -3.91
CA TYR A 97 9.44 6.50 -3.45
C TYR A 97 9.37 5.07 -2.91
N ALA A 98 10.42 4.29 -3.15
CA ALA A 98 10.55 2.94 -2.62
C ALA A 98 10.68 2.96 -1.09
N HIS A 99 10.00 2.02 -0.43
CA HIS A 99 10.09 1.83 1.01
C HIS A 99 11.22 0.82 1.30
N ALA A 100 12.31 1.30 1.90
CA ALA A 100 13.41 0.48 2.44
C ALA A 100 14.20 -0.40 1.44
N CYS A 101 14.49 0.11 0.23
CA CYS A 101 15.42 -0.46 -0.77
C CYS A 101 15.41 -1.98 -1.03
N GLN A 102 14.33 -2.65 -0.63
CA GLN A 102 14.16 -4.09 -0.65
C GLN A 102 12.71 -4.42 -0.98
N TYR A 103 12.51 -5.58 -1.60
CA TYR A 103 11.20 -6.07 -1.96
C TYR A 103 11.08 -7.57 -1.78
N ARG A 104 9.83 -7.99 -1.60
CA ARG A 104 9.46 -9.40 -1.51
C ARG A 104 9.11 -9.90 -2.90
N CYS A 105 9.70 -11.02 -3.30
CA CYS A 105 9.43 -11.69 -4.57
C CYS A 105 9.38 -13.21 -4.38
N ILE A 106 8.96 -13.92 -5.43
CA ILE A 106 9.01 -15.39 -5.48
C ILE A 106 10.07 -15.83 -6.48
N SER A 107 10.93 -16.75 -6.05
CA SER A 107 11.90 -17.42 -6.91
C SER A 107 11.19 -18.28 -7.97
N PRO A 108 11.87 -18.66 -9.06
CA PRO A 108 11.35 -19.67 -10.01
C PRO A 108 10.88 -20.97 -9.35
N TYR A 109 11.46 -21.35 -8.20
CA TYR A 109 11.13 -22.55 -7.43
C TYR A 109 10.01 -22.34 -6.39
N GLY A 110 9.29 -21.21 -6.42
CA GLY A 110 8.18 -20.93 -5.49
C GLY A 110 8.58 -20.41 -4.11
N GLN A 111 9.87 -20.25 -3.81
CA GLN A 111 10.35 -19.73 -2.52
C GLN A 111 10.15 -18.22 -2.40
N ARG A 112 9.75 -17.75 -1.22
CA ARG A 112 9.64 -16.32 -0.91
C ARG A 112 11.00 -15.75 -0.53
N LEU A 113 11.44 -14.72 -1.24
CA LEU A 113 12.74 -14.07 -1.04
C LEU A 113 12.55 -12.58 -0.74
N ILE A 114 13.53 -12.02 -0.03
CA ILE A 114 13.73 -10.57 0.09
C ILE A 114 14.96 -10.23 -0.75
N ARG A 115 14.81 -9.30 -1.68
CA ARG A 115 15.88 -8.86 -2.58
C ARG A 115 16.02 -7.34 -2.55
N PRO A 116 17.23 -6.79 -2.73
CA PRO A 116 17.41 -5.36 -2.89
C PRO A 116 16.83 -4.89 -4.23
N TYR A 117 16.30 -3.66 -4.27
CA TYR A 117 16.04 -3.00 -5.55
C TYR A 117 17.35 -2.67 -6.26
N ARG A 118 17.27 -2.46 -7.58
CA ARG A 118 18.39 -1.99 -8.39
C ARG A 118 18.97 -0.69 -7.84
N ASP A 119 20.29 -0.57 -7.85
CA ASP A 119 20.99 0.65 -7.48
C ASP A 119 20.50 1.85 -8.30
N GLY A 120 20.37 3.01 -7.65
CA GLY A 120 19.80 4.22 -8.24
C GLY A 120 18.28 4.34 -8.11
N THR A 121 17.58 3.31 -7.61
CA THR A 121 16.13 3.38 -7.36
C THR A 121 15.82 4.46 -6.31
N PRO A 122 14.94 5.45 -6.60
CA PRO A 122 14.59 6.48 -5.64
C PRO A 122 13.88 5.92 -4.40
N CYS A 123 14.34 6.31 -3.21
CA CYS A 123 13.87 5.76 -1.94
C CYS A 123 13.70 6.84 -0.86
N LEU A 124 13.01 6.44 0.22
CA LEU A 124 12.92 7.21 1.47
C LEU A 124 13.26 6.32 2.67
N ASN A 125 13.90 6.93 3.66
CA ASN A 125 14.06 6.35 4.99
C ASN A 125 12.80 6.59 5.83
N PHE A 126 12.47 5.61 6.68
CA PHE A 126 11.25 5.64 7.50
C PHE A 126 11.56 5.34 8.95
N ASN A 127 10.93 6.06 9.88
CA ASN A 127 10.98 5.74 11.29
C ASN A 127 10.04 4.57 11.65
N VAL A 128 10.03 4.20 12.93
CA VAL A 128 9.13 3.17 13.48
C VAL A 128 7.64 3.44 13.19
N ASP A 129 7.23 4.70 13.10
CA ASP A 129 5.86 5.12 12.77
C ASP A 129 5.56 5.14 11.26
N ARG A 130 6.50 4.66 10.43
CA ARG A 130 6.42 4.70 8.96
C ARG A 130 6.25 6.13 8.40
N ARG A 131 6.86 7.11 9.05
CA ARG A 131 6.98 8.47 8.54
C ARG A 131 8.34 8.65 7.89
N PRO A 132 8.42 9.35 6.74
CA PRO A 132 9.68 9.71 6.13
C PRO A 132 10.56 10.46 7.13
N VAL A 133 11.85 10.12 7.13
CA VAL A 133 12.88 10.78 7.93
C VAL A 133 14.01 11.15 6.98
N GLY A 134 14.62 12.30 7.22
CA GLY A 134 15.72 12.77 6.38
C GLY A 134 15.29 13.17 4.97
N ALA A 135 16.27 13.24 4.08
CA ALA A 135 16.09 13.58 2.68
C ALA A 135 15.79 12.33 1.83
N ALA A 136 15.21 12.54 0.65
CA ALA A 136 15.07 11.49 -0.34
C ALA A 136 16.45 11.02 -0.84
N GLY A 137 16.51 9.75 -1.23
CA GLY A 137 17.76 9.09 -1.55
C GLY A 137 17.67 8.18 -2.75
N VAL A 138 18.76 7.43 -2.97
CA VAL A 138 18.78 6.30 -3.91
C VAL A 138 19.19 5.01 -3.21
N CYS A 139 18.68 3.90 -3.72
CA CYS A 139 19.12 2.59 -3.29
C CYS A 139 20.56 2.34 -3.71
N LYS A 140 21.37 1.84 -2.78
CA LYS A 140 22.73 1.34 -3.01
C LYS A 140 22.97 0.15 -2.10
N ALA A 141 23.28 -1.01 -2.68
CA ALA A 141 23.53 -2.25 -1.92
C ALA A 141 22.40 -2.59 -0.91
N GLY A 142 21.15 -2.34 -1.28
CA GLY A 142 19.97 -2.63 -0.44
C GLY A 142 19.67 -1.62 0.66
N ASN A 143 20.44 -0.54 0.78
CA ASN A 143 20.21 0.57 1.72
C ASN A 143 19.77 1.84 0.97
N CYS A 144 18.98 2.69 1.62
CA CYS A 144 18.61 3.99 1.08
C CYS A 144 19.64 5.02 1.53
N ILE A 145 20.45 5.52 0.60
CA ILE A 145 21.44 6.56 0.86
C ILE A 145 20.79 7.90 0.54
N GLU A 146 20.66 8.78 1.53
CA GLU A 146 20.05 10.10 1.36
C GLU A 146 20.90 10.98 0.45
N TYR A 147 20.26 11.88 -0.30
CA TYR A 147 20.96 12.80 -1.19
C TYR A 147 22.05 13.61 -0.48
N ASP A 148 21.79 14.04 0.75
CA ASP A 148 22.73 14.83 1.55
C ASP A 148 23.94 14.01 2.04
N ASP A 149 23.81 12.68 2.12
CA ASP A 149 24.87 11.76 2.57
C ASP A 149 25.69 11.18 1.39
N MET A 150 25.39 11.57 0.15
CA MET A 150 26.13 11.08 -1.01
C MET A 150 27.47 11.79 -1.16
N GLU A 151 28.53 10.98 -1.32
CA GLU A 151 29.90 11.44 -1.59
C GLU A 151 29.97 12.40 -2.80
N VAL A 152 29.14 12.15 -3.82
CA VAL A 152 29.02 13.02 -5.01
C VAL A 152 27.58 13.43 -5.20
N ARG A 153 27.24 14.65 -4.77
CA ARG A 153 25.97 15.33 -5.08
C ARG A 153 26.02 15.93 -6.49
N SER A 154 26.02 15.06 -7.48
CA SER A 154 25.95 15.47 -8.88
C SER A 154 24.52 15.85 -9.26
N ARG A 155 24.40 16.73 -10.27
CA ARG A 155 23.12 17.08 -10.89
C ARG A 155 22.33 15.85 -11.34
N TRP A 156 23.00 14.84 -11.88
CA TRP A 156 22.39 13.58 -12.32
C TRP A 156 21.73 12.80 -11.19
N VAL A 157 22.32 12.81 -10.00
CA VAL A 157 21.74 12.15 -8.83
C VAL A 157 20.51 12.92 -8.36
N ALA A 158 20.62 14.26 -8.26
CA ALA A 158 19.48 15.11 -7.88
C ALA A 158 18.30 14.93 -8.84
N GLU A 159 18.57 14.89 -10.15
CA GLU A 159 17.56 14.65 -11.18
C GLU A 159 16.95 13.25 -11.11
N ASN A 160 17.64 12.26 -10.52
CA ASN A 160 17.08 10.93 -10.29
C ASN A 160 16.23 10.85 -9.01
N VAL A 161 16.67 11.47 -7.93
CA VAL A 161 15.97 11.49 -6.64
C VAL A 161 14.71 12.36 -6.73
N PHE A 162 14.83 13.57 -7.29
CA PHE A 162 13.78 14.58 -7.35
C PHE A 162 13.19 14.67 -8.77
N GLN A 163 12.79 13.52 -9.34
CA GLN A 163 12.12 13.47 -10.64
C GLN A 163 10.72 14.09 -10.56
N PHE A 164 10.32 14.83 -11.60
CA PHE A 164 9.02 15.50 -11.67
C PHE A 164 7.81 14.58 -11.39
N LYS A 165 7.85 13.29 -11.80
CA LYS A 165 6.78 12.33 -11.50
C LYS A 165 6.51 12.13 -10.00
N TYR A 166 7.51 12.37 -9.16
CA TYR A 166 7.43 12.28 -7.71
C TYR A 166 7.05 13.61 -7.04
N HIS A 167 7.06 14.72 -7.78
CA HIS A 167 6.65 16.03 -7.30
C HIS A 167 5.12 16.12 -7.31
N ARG A 168 4.49 15.61 -6.26
CA ARG A 168 3.02 15.60 -6.14
C ARG A 168 2.50 16.29 -4.90
N CYS A 169 3.36 16.69 -3.98
CA CYS A 169 2.92 17.44 -2.80
C CYS A 169 2.75 18.92 -3.16
N LEU A 170 1.78 19.58 -2.54
CA LEU A 170 1.60 21.02 -2.70
C LEU A 170 2.74 21.73 -1.99
N ALA A 171 3.16 22.88 -2.53
CA ALA A 171 4.12 23.73 -1.84
C ALA A 171 3.61 24.05 -0.42
N LYS A 172 4.54 24.08 0.54
CA LYS A 172 4.22 24.33 1.94
C LYS A 172 5.04 25.50 2.45
N LYS A 173 4.38 26.41 3.16
CA LYS A 173 5.08 27.46 3.90
C LYS A 173 5.77 26.89 5.14
N HIS A 174 7.01 27.26 5.36
CA HIS A 174 7.69 26.98 6.62
C HIS A 174 7.28 28.00 7.68
N LEU A 175 6.45 27.58 8.64
CA LEU A 175 5.88 28.48 9.66
C LEU A 175 6.68 28.53 10.96
N THR A 176 7.65 27.63 11.14
CA THR A 176 8.41 27.57 12.40
C THR A 176 9.64 28.48 12.35
N LYS A 177 10.13 28.92 13.52
CA LYS A 177 11.35 29.72 13.64
C LYS A 177 12.64 28.92 13.39
N ASN A 178 12.55 27.59 13.39
CA ASN A 178 13.70 26.70 13.21
C ASN A 178 14.15 26.66 11.76
N TYR A 179 15.40 26.28 11.52
CA TYR A 179 15.88 26.05 10.17
C TYR A 179 15.45 24.66 9.67
N LEU A 180 15.09 24.59 8.39
CA LEU A 180 14.88 23.33 7.69
C LEU A 180 16.21 22.62 7.44
N TRP A 181 16.24 21.31 7.64
CA TRP A 181 17.38 20.49 7.24
C TRP A 181 17.34 20.14 5.74
N ASP A 182 16.14 20.07 5.17
CA ASP A 182 15.86 19.79 3.76
C ASP A 182 14.80 20.79 3.27
N CYS A 183 15.00 21.35 2.08
CA CYS A 183 14.03 22.25 1.43
C CYS A 183 12.89 21.50 0.73
N HIS A 184 12.89 20.17 0.81
CA HIS A 184 11.79 19.31 0.42
C HIS A 184 10.95 18.87 1.63
N HIS A 185 9.70 18.51 1.36
CA HIS A 185 8.83 17.86 2.33
C HIS A 185 8.09 16.70 1.67
N TYR A 186 7.61 15.77 2.49
CA TYR A 186 7.00 14.54 1.99
C TYR A 186 5.52 14.45 2.37
N CYS A 187 4.70 13.96 1.44
CA CYS A 187 3.28 13.71 1.65
C CYS A 187 2.88 12.35 1.10
N ARG A 188 1.86 11.75 1.72
CA ARG A 188 1.31 10.46 1.30
C ARG A 188 0.08 10.68 0.43
N ARG A 189 0.09 10.17 -0.80
CA ARG A 189 -1.07 10.16 -1.71
C ARG A 189 -1.27 8.75 -2.26
N ASN A 190 -2.51 8.25 -2.26
CA ASN A 190 -2.84 6.90 -2.76
C ASN A 190 -1.90 5.79 -2.23
N LYS A 191 -1.58 5.83 -0.94
CA LYS A 191 -0.66 4.90 -0.24
C LYS A 191 0.81 4.94 -0.69
N ALA A 192 1.21 5.90 -1.52
CA ALA A 192 2.59 6.13 -1.91
C ALA A 192 3.10 7.49 -1.40
N TRP A 193 4.42 7.60 -1.24
CA TRP A 193 5.08 8.82 -0.80
C TRP A 193 5.63 9.62 -1.97
N TYR A 194 5.44 10.93 -1.88
CA TYR A 194 5.82 11.92 -2.88
C TYR A 194 6.54 13.06 -2.18
N TYR A 195 7.25 13.87 -2.95
CA TYR A 195 7.87 15.08 -2.43
C TYR A 195 7.12 16.33 -2.92
N GLY A 196 7.35 17.42 -2.20
CA GLY A 196 7.09 18.79 -2.58
C GLY A 196 8.20 19.68 -2.08
N VAL A 197 8.21 20.94 -2.49
CA VAL A 197 9.19 21.92 -2.04
C VAL A 197 8.56 22.87 -1.03
N TYR A 198 9.36 23.37 -0.08
CA TYR A 198 8.96 24.51 0.72
C TYR A 198 8.90 25.78 -0.14
N GLU A 199 8.07 26.74 0.27
CA GLU A 199 8.00 28.05 -0.40
C GLU A 199 9.35 28.76 -0.39
N ASP A 200 9.65 29.45 -1.50
CA ASP A 200 10.87 30.24 -1.65
C ASP A 200 10.99 31.28 -0.53
N GLY A 201 12.18 31.37 0.06
CA GLY A 201 12.41 32.21 1.24
C GLY A 201 12.11 31.52 2.57
N SER A 202 11.89 30.20 2.60
CA SER A 202 11.93 29.43 3.85
C SER A 202 13.38 29.31 4.35
N ARG A 203 13.61 29.39 5.67
CA ARG A 203 14.96 29.27 6.25
C ARG A 203 15.42 27.81 6.29
N CYS A 204 16.67 27.55 5.89
CA CYS A 204 17.28 26.21 5.87
C CYS A 204 18.73 26.22 6.37
N LEU A 205 19.27 25.03 6.65
CA LEU A 205 20.70 24.80 6.89
C LEU A 205 21.28 24.09 5.67
N HIS A 206 22.38 24.61 5.16
CA HIS A 206 23.08 23.97 4.06
C HIS A 206 23.59 22.58 4.50
N PRO A 207 23.42 21.52 3.69
CA PRO A 207 23.74 20.15 4.10
C PRO A 207 25.21 19.95 4.50
N ASP A 208 26.15 20.62 3.81
CA ASP A 208 27.59 20.40 4.02
C ASP A 208 28.19 21.06 5.27
N ASN A 209 27.87 22.34 5.48
CA ASN A 209 28.52 23.17 6.49
C ASN A 209 27.53 23.66 7.56
N ARG A 210 26.25 23.26 7.44
CA ARG A 210 25.15 23.66 8.32
C ARG A 210 25.01 25.18 8.45
N MET A 211 25.47 25.94 7.45
CA MET A 211 25.31 27.39 7.44
C MET A 211 23.85 27.76 7.14
N PRO A 212 23.30 28.78 7.83
CA PRO A 212 21.99 29.34 7.51
C PRO A 212 21.87 29.77 6.05
N GLY A 213 20.72 29.48 5.45
CA GLY A 213 20.38 29.86 4.09
C GLY A 213 18.88 29.96 3.86
N TRP A 214 18.51 30.04 2.58
CA TRP A 214 17.16 30.18 2.09
C TRP A 214 16.83 29.09 1.08
N CYS A 215 15.67 28.46 1.23
CA CYS A 215 15.15 27.53 0.25
C CYS A 215 14.74 28.28 -1.00
N CYS A 216 15.31 27.91 -2.14
CA CYS A 216 15.00 28.40 -3.47
C CYS A 216 14.76 27.21 -4.38
N HIS A 217 13.51 27.00 -4.79
CA HIS A 217 13.09 25.88 -5.65
C HIS A 217 13.56 24.50 -5.15
N GLY A 218 13.53 24.26 -3.83
CA GLY A 218 13.98 23.00 -3.23
C GLY A 218 15.49 22.92 -2.92
N VAL A 219 16.27 23.98 -3.19
CA VAL A 219 17.70 24.02 -2.89
C VAL A 219 17.98 25.04 -1.78
N CYS A 220 18.80 24.67 -0.79
CA CYS A 220 19.23 25.61 0.25
C CYS A 220 20.42 26.44 -0.24
N LEU A 221 20.23 27.75 -0.40
CA LEU A 221 21.26 28.69 -0.87
C LEU A 221 21.68 29.65 0.24
N PRO A 222 22.96 30.08 0.29
CA PRO A 222 23.43 31.04 1.29
C PRO A 222 22.83 32.44 1.11
N THR A 223 22.37 32.77 -0.10
CA THR A 223 21.78 34.07 -0.44
C THR A 223 20.28 33.93 -0.68
N GLU A 224 19.52 35.00 -0.42
CA GLU A 224 18.09 35.04 -0.71
C GLU A 224 17.78 34.75 -2.18
N CYS A 225 16.60 34.15 -2.41
CA CYS A 225 16.15 33.80 -3.75
C CYS A 225 15.92 35.08 -4.57
N LYS A 226 16.65 35.23 -5.67
CA LYS A 226 16.40 36.32 -6.62
C LYS A 226 15.04 36.07 -7.27
N ARG A 227 14.03 36.87 -6.93
CA ARG A 227 12.78 36.92 -7.69
C ARG A 227 13.12 37.36 -9.11
N LYS A 228 12.91 36.50 -10.11
CA LYS A 228 12.87 36.94 -11.50
C LYS A 228 11.67 37.88 -11.60
N LYS A 229 11.94 39.18 -11.81
CA LYS A 229 10.94 40.16 -12.19
C LYS A 229 10.44 39.88 -13.60
#